data_AF-A0A2T0GVH6-F1
#
_entry.id   AF-A0A2T0GVH6-F1
#
_cell.length_a   1.000
_cell.length_b   1.000
_cell.length_c   1.000
_cell.angle_alpha   90.00
_cell.angle_beta   90.00
_cell.angle_gamma   90.00
#
_symmetry.space_group_name_H-M   'P 1'
#
loop_
_entity.id
_entity.type
_entity.pdbx_description
1 polymer ?
#
loop_
_entity_poly.entity_id
_entity_poly.type
_entity_poly.pdbx_seq_one_letter_code
_entity_poly.pdbx_strand_id
1 'polypeptide(L)'
;MRQDHAYRIEGYVNSRAIDGTGRGIVDTETGTSEMDVTFDRMAAGWDPRTIVLMCCDRALVMAARETEGTVGIHRASGGYLTIGGDLPGSGRESIMHTGTGELMAHVRAISTTDFRTSDAYDHSRVEGGVSHLRRGENGIAHIPAFDGIMMQAGPGLVVITTRYRAELENGSTLYGSTSYPHYLPEQTVEVPSYQILRVESVEQELIGNRLRSRVTTSILPLAPPTTETAEGAAERLVALG
;
A
#
# COMPACT_ATOMS: atom_id res chain seq x y z
N MET A 1 -9.00 1.78 -17.53
CA MET A 1 -9.27 3.23 -17.36
C MET A 1 -7.95 3.89 -17.06
N ARG A 2 -7.58 4.90 -17.84
CA ARG A 2 -6.35 5.67 -17.63
C ARG A 2 -6.70 7.09 -17.20
N GLN A 3 -6.12 7.57 -16.11
CA GLN A 3 -6.49 8.86 -15.52
C GLN A 3 -5.29 9.53 -14.83
N ASP A 4 -5.12 10.82 -15.11
CA ASP A 4 -4.17 11.68 -14.41
C ASP A 4 -4.75 12.13 -13.05
N HIS A 5 -3.89 12.32 -12.05
CA HIS A 5 -4.28 12.86 -10.75
C HIS A 5 -3.19 13.73 -10.13
N ALA A 6 -3.61 14.66 -9.26
CA ALA A 6 -2.70 15.39 -8.39
C ALA A 6 -2.29 14.52 -7.19
N TYR A 7 -1.04 14.63 -6.76
CA TYR A 7 -0.53 13.92 -5.58
C TYR A 7 -0.08 14.91 -4.51
N ARG A 8 -0.42 14.61 -3.25
CA ARG A 8 0.09 15.35 -2.08
C ARG A 8 0.42 14.41 -0.95
N ILE A 9 1.59 14.62 -0.33
CA ILE A 9 1.96 14.01 0.94
C ILE A 9 2.45 15.10 1.89
N GLU A 10 1.93 15.11 3.11
CA GLU A 10 2.35 16.05 4.16
C GLU A 10 2.37 15.37 5.51
N GLY A 11 2.94 16.03 6.53
CA GLY A 11 2.88 15.56 7.91
C GLY A 11 4.23 15.53 8.59
N TYR A 12 4.47 14.55 9.45
CA TYR A 12 5.67 14.50 10.27
C TYR A 12 6.29 13.11 10.39
N VAL A 13 7.61 13.03 10.22
CA VAL A 13 8.43 11.87 10.59
C VAL A 13 9.57 12.36 11.46
N ASN A 14 9.91 11.67 12.55
CA ASN A 14 10.92 12.10 13.52
C ASN A 14 10.67 13.52 14.06
N SER A 15 9.41 13.90 14.25
CA SER A 15 8.99 15.26 14.63
C SER A 15 9.44 16.37 13.67
N ARG A 16 9.80 16.01 12.43
CA ARG A 16 10.17 16.96 11.36
C ARG A 16 9.13 16.88 10.25
N ALA A 17 8.81 18.05 9.70
CA ALA A 17 7.82 18.15 8.64
C ALA A 17 8.30 17.44 7.37
N ILE A 18 7.38 16.74 6.71
CA ILE A 18 7.49 16.30 5.33
C ILE A 18 6.43 17.04 4.52
N ASP A 19 6.77 17.39 3.29
CA ASP A 19 5.87 18.07 2.35
C ASP A 19 6.31 17.73 0.94
N GLY A 20 5.41 17.14 0.16
CA GLY A 20 5.64 16.72 -1.20
C GLY A 20 4.39 16.89 -2.04
N THR A 21 4.57 17.44 -3.24
CA THR A 21 3.51 17.59 -4.23
C THR A 21 3.94 17.00 -5.55
N GLY A 22 2.98 16.48 -6.30
CA GLY A 22 3.28 15.73 -7.50
C GLY A 22 2.09 15.53 -8.41
N ARG A 23 2.33 14.72 -9.42
CA ARG A 23 1.29 14.24 -10.34
C ARG A 23 1.49 12.75 -10.55
N GLY A 24 0.41 12.05 -10.84
CA GLY A 24 0.46 10.65 -11.17
C GLY A 24 -0.53 10.27 -12.25
N ILE A 25 -0.40 9.03 -12.69
CA ILE A 25 -1.27 8.38 -13.67
C ILE A 25 -1.66 7.02 -13.08
N VAL A 26 -2.94 6.71 -13.11
CA VAL A 26 -3.43 5.35 -12.85
C VAL A 26 -3.95 4.74 -14.14
N ASP A 27 -3.62 3.47 -14.38
CA ASP A 27 -4.13 2.69 -15.51
C ASP A 27 -4.63 1.33 -15.02
N THR A 28 -5.95 1.20 -14.89
CA THR A 28 -6.59 -0.03 -14.41
C THR A 28 -6.58 -1.18 -15.42
N GLU A 29 -6.29 -0.89 -16.70
CA GLU A 29 -6.19 -1.93 -17.73
C GLU A 29 -4.85 -2.67 -17.61
N THR A 30 -3.76 -1.92 -17.39
CA THR A 30 -2.42 -2.48 -17.27
C THR A 30 -2.02 -2.83 -15.85
N GLY A 31 -2.72 -2.31 -14.84
CA GLY A 31 -2.33 -2.47 -13.44
C GLY A 31 -1.36 -1.41 -12.94
N THR A 32 -1.12 -0.35 -13.72
CA THR A 32 0.04 0.52 -13.53
C THR A 32 -0.33 1.83 -12.81
N SER A 33 0.42 2.16 -11.76
CA SER A 33 0.45 3.50 -11.16
C SER A 33 1.82 4.13 -11.43
N GLU A 34 1.81 5.35 -11.94
CA GLU A 34 3.01 6.18 -12.09
C GLU A 34 2.85 7.44 -11.24
N MET A 35 3.92 7.87 -10.60
CA MET A 35 3.92 9.02 -9.72
C MET A 35 5.24 9.78 -9.84
N ASP A 36 5.17 11.11 -9.95
CA ASP A 36 6.32 12.01 -9.93
C ASP A 36 6.07 13.09 -8.87
N VAL A 37 6.84 13.05 -7.78
CA VAL A 37 6.67 13.90 -6.61
C VAL A 37 7.95 14.68 -6.34
N THR A 38 7.79 15.96 -6.07
CA THR A 38 8.88 16.81 -5.56
C THR A 38 8.62 17.13 -4.09
N PHE A 39 9.63 16.92 -3.26
CA PHE A 39 9.58 17.20 -1.83
C PHE A 39 10.17 18.57 -1.51
N ASP A 40 9.33 19.48 -1.02
CA ASP A 40 9.77 20.75 -0.48
C ASP A 40 10.40 20.57 0.91
N ARG A 41 9.96 19.54 1.64
CA ARG A 41 10.52 19.17 2.95
C ARG A 41 10.66 17.65 3.06
N MET A 42 11.84 17.21 3.49
CA MET A 42 12.13 15.82 3.82
C MET A 42 12.69 15.75 5.24
N ALA A 43 12.10 14.90 6.08
CA ALA A 43 12.61 14.65 7.42
C ALA A 43 13.94 13.90 7.35
N ALA A 44 14.91 14.32 8.17
CA ALA A 44 16.16 13.59 8.32
C ALA A 44 15.88 12.18 8.89
N GLY A 45 16.57 11.17 8.34
CA GLY A 45 16.34 9.77 8.73
C GLY A 45 15.08 9.14 8.13
N TRP A 46 14.45 9.78 7.14
CA TRP A 46 13.39 9.18 6.34
C TRP A 46 13.81 9.09 4.88
N ASP A 47 13.47 7.97 4.25
CA ASP A 47 13.68 7.73 2.82
C ASP A 47 12.33 7.76 2.08
N PRO A 48 12.06 8.75 1.21
CA PRO A 48 10.80 8.86 0.48
C PRO A 48 10.43 7.63 -0.36
N ARG A 49 11.39 6.79 -0.75
CA ARG A 49 11.12 5.52 -1.47
C ARG A 49 10.19 4.58 -0.68
N THR A 50 10.16 4.72 0.65
CA THR A 50 9.23 3.99 1.53
C THR A 50 7.75 4.31 1.33
N ILE A 51 7.39 5.37 0.59
CA ILE A 51 5.99 5.77 0.34
C ILE A 51 5.14 4.65 -0.24
N VAL A 52 5.70 3.79 -1.10
CA VAL A 52 4.97 2.63 -1.67
C VAL A 52 4.73 1.54 -0.62
N LEU A 53 5.69 1.33 0.29
CA LEU A 53 5.61 0.35 1.38
C LEU A 53 4.69 0.81 2.51
N MET A 54 4.66 2.11 2.76
CA MET A 54 3.76 2.79 3.70
C MET A 54 2.42 3.15 3.03
N CYS A 55 2.32 2.90 1.73
CA CYS A 55 1.15 3.08 0.90
C CYS A 55 0.57 4.50 1.02
N CYS A 56 1.47 5.49 1.07
CA CYS A 56 1.10 6.88 0.82
C CYS A 56 0.84 7.12 -0.67
N ASP A 57 1.05 6.12 -1.53
CA ASP A 57 0.61 6.04 -2.92
C ASP A 57 -0.65 5.14 -2.96
N ARG A 58 -1.86 5.72 -2.90
CA ARG A 58 -3.14 4.98 -3.05
C ARG A 58 -3.42 4.66 -4.50
N ALA A 59 -2.90 5.49 -5.40
CA ALA A 59 -2.96 5.28 -6.83
C ALA A 59 -2.54 3.84 -7.22
N LEU A 60 -1.55 3.23 -6.55
CA LEU A 60 -1.19 1.82 -6.80
C LEU A 60 -2.33 0.82 -6.56
N VAL A 61 -3.10 0.96 -5.48
CA VAL A 61 -4.20 0.01 -5.19
C VAL A 61 -5.40 0.28 -6.08
N MET A 62 -5.61 1.55 -6.43
CA MET A 62 -6.65 1.98 -7.38
C MET A 62 -6.34 1.54 -8.81
N ALA A 63 -5.06 1.41 -9.17
CA ALA A 63 -4.64 0.95 -10.50
C ALA A 63 -4.71 -0.57 -10.67
N ALA A 64 -4.87 -1.36 -9.60
CA ALA A 64 -4.74 -2.82 -9.67
C ALA A 64 -5.64 -3.46 -10.73
N ARG A 65 -5.02 -4.20 -11.65
CA ARG A 65 -5.72 -4.92 -12.72
C ARG A 65 -6.49 -6.09 -12.13
N GLU A 66 -7.81 -6.12 -12.38
CA GLU A 66 -8.67 -7.24 -11.99
C GLU A 66 -8.40 -8.45 -12.89
N THR A 67 -8.24 -9.64 -12.30
CA THR A 67 -8.38 -10.91 -13.03
C THR A 67 -9.82 -11.44 -12.93
N GLU A 68 -10.13 -12.49 -13.68
CA GLU A 68 -11.45 -13.13 -13.64
C GLU A 68 -11.88 -13.48 -12.21
N GLY A 69 -13.15 -13.17 -11.89
CA GLY A 69 -13.73 -13.43 -10.56
C GLY A 69 -13.23 -12.49 -9.46
N THR A 70 -12.45 -11.45 -9.79
CA THR A 70 -11.95 -10.49 -8.81
C THR A 70 -12.61 -9.11 -8.87
N VAL A 71 -12.42 -8.30 -7.84
CA VAL A 71 -12.93 -6.93 -7.73
C VAL A 71 -11.83 -6.07 -7.14
N GLY A 72 -11.37 -5.06 -7.87
CA GLY A 72 -10.37 -4.11 -7.42
C GLY A 72 -10.99 -2.98 -6.60
N ILE A 73 -10.15 -2.27 -5.85
CA ILE A 73 -10.61 -1.17 -4.99
C ILE A 73 -11.21 -0.03 -5.81
N HIS A 74 -10.68 0.27 -6.99
CA HIS A 74 -11.27 1.31 -7.84
C HIS A 74 -12.74 1.01 -8.18
N ARG A 75 -13.01 -0.22 -8.63
CA ARG A 75 -14.38 -0.64 -8.94
C ARG A 75 -15.23 -0.69 -7.68
N ALA A 76 -14.75 -1.33 -6.60
CA ALA A 76 -15.48 -1.42 -5.33
C ALA A 76 -15.88 -0.05 -4.78
N SER A 77 -14.99 0.92 -4.85
CA SER A 77 -15.16 2.27 -4.31
C SER A 77 -15.89 3.24 -5.25
N GLY A 78 -16.07 2.87 -6.53
CA GLY A 78 -16.52 3.80 -7.55
C GLY A 78 -15.54 4.96 -7.80
N GLY A 79 -14.27 4.82 -7.41
CA GLY A 79 -13.25 5.85 -7.58
C GLY A 79 -12.98 6.72 -6.34
N TYR A 80 -13.68 6.53 -5.21
CA TYR A 80 -13.50 7.32 -3.99
C TYR A 80 -13.33 6.49 -2.73
N LEU A 81 -12.22 6.71 -2.01
CA LEU A 81 -11.94 6.03 -0.75
C LEU A 81 -11.26 6.94 0.26
N THR A 82 -11.37 6.57 1.54
CA THR A 82 -10.63 7.20 2.63
C THR A 82 -9.97 6.17 3.54
N ILE A 83 -8.93 6.59 4.26
CA ILE A 83 -8.33 5.88 5.39
C ILE A 83 -8.23 6.88 6.53
N GLY A 84 -8.89 6.61 7.65
CA GLY A 84 -8.88 7.46 8.85
C GLY A 84 -9.62 8.80 8.74
N GLY A 85 -10.05 9.22 7.54
CA GLY A 85 -10.83 10.43 7.32
C GLY A 85 -12.27 10.30 7.82
N ASP A 86 -13.07 9.43 7.19
CA ASP A 86 -14.47 9.22 7.54
C ASP A 86 -14.67 8.21 8.70
N LEU A 87 -13.65 7.40 8.99
CA LEU A 87 -13.58 6.50 10.14
C LEU A 87 -12.42 6.88 11.06
N PRO A 88 -12.61 7.86 11.97
CA PRO A 88 -11.57 8.28 12.90
C PRO A 88 -11.02 7.10 13.72
N GLY A 89 -9.70 7.07 13.91
CA GLY A 89 -9.01 5.97 14.61
C GLY A 89 -8.70 4.76 13.72
N SER A 90 -9.18 4.75 12.47
CA SER A 90 -8.84 3.72 11.47
C SER A 90 -7.78 4.25 10.50
N GLY A 91 -6.68 4.77 11.03
CA GLY A 91 -5.50 5.12 10.24
C GLY A 91 -4.77 3.87 9.76
N ARG A 92 -3.87 4.03 8.77
CA ARG A 92 -2.93 2.96 8.41
C ARG A 92 -1.69 3.02 9.29
N GLU A 93 -1.11 1.86 9.54
CA GLU A 93 0.10 1.70 10.35
C GLU A 93 1.09 0.79 9.61
N SER A 94 2.30 1.28 9.40
CA SER A 94 3.41 0.56 8.75
C SER A 94 4.53 0.36 9.75
N ILE A 95 5.00 -0.88 9.90
CA ILE A 95 6.11 -1.23 10.78
C ILE A 95 7.18 -1.93 9.94
N MET A 96 8.43 -1.49 10.09
CA MET A 96 9.58 -2.04 9.38
C MET A 96 10.73 -2.29 10.35
N HIS A 97 11.37 -3.44 10.25
CA HIS A 97 12.44 -3.87 11.13
C HIS A 97 13.52 -4.65 10.37
N THR A 98 14.71 -4.75 10.96
CA THR A 98 15.80 -5.59 10.43
C THR A 98 15.52 -7.09 10.71
N GLY A 99 16.36 -7.97 10.16
CA GLY A 99 16.33 -9.40 10.47
C GLY A 99 16.63 -9.75 11.95
N THR A 100 17.25 -8.84 12.70
CA THR A 100 17.49 -9.00 14.15
C THR A 100 16.36 -8.40 15.01
N GLY A 101 15.34 -7.81 14.39
CA GLY A 101 14.19 -7.21 15.07
C GLY A 101 14.38 -5.75 15.48
N GLU A 102 15.46 -5.08 15.07
CA GLU A 102 15.63 -3.65 15.29
C GLU A 102 14.57 -2.87 14.50
N LEU A 103 13.82 -1.99 15.18
CA LEU A 103 12.83 -1.13 14.55
C LEU A 103 13.53 -0.09 13.67
N MET A 104 13.24 -0.10 12.37
CA MET A 104 13.80 0.83 11.40
C MET A 104 12.85 1.94 11.02
N ALA A 105 11.56 1.65 10.94
CA ALA A 105 10.54 2.66 10.72
C ALA A 105 9.20 2.21 11.30
N HIS A 106 8.47 3.14 11.87
CA HIS A 106 7.07 2.98 12.24
C HIS A 106 6.34 4.27 11.90
N VAL A 107 5.37 4.20 11.00
CA VAL A 107 4.66 5.39 10.53
C VAL A 107 3.16 5.15 10.49
N ARG A 108 2.42 6.18 10.91
CA ARG A 108 0.96 6.25 10.84
C ARG A 108 0.52 7.34 9.89
N ALA A 109 -0.50 7.05 9.11
CA ALA A 109 -1.02 8.00 8.14
C ALA A 109 -2.52 7.81 7.89
N ILE A 110 -3.13 8.88 7.41
CA ILE A 110 -4.48 8.93 6.87
C ILE A 110 -4.41 9.38 5.41
N SER A 111 -5.46 9.13 4.65
CA SER A 111 -5.51 9.57 3.25
C SER A 111 -6.93 9.67 2.72
N THR A 112 -7.07 10.45 1.67
CA THR A 112 -8.28 10.55 0.84
C THR A 112 -7.87 10.49 -0.62
N THR A 113 -8.60 9.71 -1.41
CA THR A 113 -8.39 9.59 -2.85
C THR A 113 -9.73 9.74 -3.54
N ASP A 114 -9.81 10.64 -4.53
CA ASP A 114 -10.99 10.82 -5.36
C ASP A 114 -10.59 10.90 -6.82
N PHE A 115 -10.96 9.88 -7.59
CA PHE A 115 -10.74 9.78 -9.03
C PHE A 115 -12.03 9.91 -9.84
N ARG A 116 -13.13 10.36 -9.23
CA ARG A 116 -14.42 10.52 -9.94
C ARG A 116 -14.51 11.81 -10.74
N THR A 117 -13.72 12.80 -10.36
CA THR A 117 -13.83 14.17 -10.86
C THR A 117 -12.73 14.49 -11.88
N SER A 118 -12.88 15.61 -12.58
CA SER A 118 -11.81 16.17 -13.43
C SER A 118 -10.60 16.62 -12.62
N ASP A 119 -10.79 16.91 -11.33
CA ASP A 119 -9.75 17.34 -10.39
C ASP A 119 -9.31 16.17 -9.51
N ALA A 120 -9.06 15.03 -10.15
CA ALA A 120 -8.69 13.80 -9.47
C ALA A 120 -7.44 13.97 -8.59
N TYR A 121 -7.46 13.40 -7.39
CA TYR A 121 -6.36 13.56 -6.45
C TYR A 121 -6.15 12.34 -5.54
N ASP A 122 -4.91 12.20 -5.07
CA ASP A 122 -4.49 11.32 -3.98
C ASP A 122 -3.73 12.15 -2.94
N HIS A 123 -4.32 12.28 -1.74
CA HIS A 123 -3.74 13.06 -0.64
C HIS A 123 -3.52 12.18 0.57
N SER A 124 -2.26 12.10 1.00
CA SER A 124 -1.84 11.42 2.23
C SER A 124 -1.35 12.42 3.27
N ARG A 125 -1.71 12.20 4.53
CA ARG A 125 -1.17 12.91 5.68
C ARG A 125 -0.56 11.92 6.67
N VAL A 126 0.74 12.05 6.89
CA VAL A 126 1.48 11.31 7.91
C VAL A 126 1.23 11.97 9.27
N GLU A 127 0.47 11.28 10.13
CA GLU A 127 0.11 11.79 11.44
C GLU A 127 1.28 11.79 12.42
N GLY A 128 2.22 10.86 12.21
CA GLY A 128 3.43 10.75 13.00
C GLY A 128 4.13 9.43 12.77
N GLY A 129 5.38 9.37 13.18
CA GLY A 129 6.19 8.17 13.07
C GLY A 129 7.65 8.41 13.37
N VAL A 130 8.38 7.31 13.43
CA VAL A 130 9.84 7.28 13.53
C VAL A 130 10.41 6.60 12.30
N SER A 131 11.57 7.06 11.85
CA SER A 131 12.33 6.39 10.79
C SER A 131 13.83 6.58 11.03
N HIS A 132 14.59 5.53 10.79
CA HIS A 132 16.04 5.49 10.89
C HIS A 132 16.68 5.20 9.52
N LEU A 133 15.94 5.41 8.43
CA LEU A 133 16.35 5.13 7.05
C LEU A 133 17.00 6.37 6.45
N ARG A 134 18.32 6.33 6.27
CA ARG A 134 19.14 7.43 5.77
C ARG A 134 19.69 7.10 4.40
N ARG A 135 19.34 7.92 3.42
CA ARG A 135 19.88 7.84 2.05
C ARG A 135 21.41 7.95 2.06
N GLY A 136 22.07 7.14 1.24
CA GLY A 136 23.52 6.98 1.19
C GLY A 136 24.10 6.10 2.29
N GLU A 137 23.29 5.65 3.25
CA GLU A 137 23.70 4.75 4.33
C GLU A 137 22.82 3.48 4.29
N ASN A 138 21.64 3.55 4.89
CA ASN A 138 20.69 2.45 5.05
C ASN A 138 19.31 2.81 4.47
N GLY A 139 19.29 3.61 3.39
CA GLY A 139 18.09 3.92 2.61
C GLY A 139 17.63 2.72 1.78
N ILE A 140 16.49 2.84 1.11
CA ILE A 140 15.90 1.79 0.27
C ILE A 140 16.67 1.68 -1.05
N ALA A 141 17.28 0.54 -1.34
CA ALA A 141 17.90 0.27 -2.64
C ALA A 141 16.90 -0.35 -3.63
N HIS A 142 16.16 -1.37 -3.19
CA HIS A 142 15.24 -2.10 -4.06
C HIS A 142 14.06 -2.67 -3.25
N ILE A 143 12.88 -2.68 -3.85
CA ILE A 143 11.66 -3.28 -3.29
C ILE A 143 11.26 -4.43 -4.22
N PRO A 144 11.50 -5.70 -3.82
CA PRO A 144 11.01 -6.84 -4.57
C PRO A 144 9.48 -6.88 -4.63
N ALA A 145 8.94 -7.63 -5.60
CA ALA A 145 7.52 -7.95 -5.66
C ALA A 145 7.01 -8.54 -4.32
N PHE A 146 5.79 -8.20 -3.95
CA PHE A 146 5.19 -8.62 -2.68
C PHE A 146 3.66 -8.71 -2.75
N ASP A 147 3.08 -9.25 -1.68
CA ASP A 147 1.65 -9.52 -1.60
C ASP A 147 0.97 -8.82 -0.44
N GLY A 148 -0.30 -8.51 -0.68
CA GLY A 148 -1.28 -8.21 0.34
C GLY A 148 -2.46 -9.16 0.28
N ILE A 149 -3.01 -9.49 1.44
CA ILE A 149 -4.34 -10.09 1.54
C ILE A 149 -5.35 -8.96 1.60
N MET A 150 -6.31 -8.99 0.68
CA MET A 150 -7.42 -8.05 0.59
C MET A 150 -8.72 -8.76 0.99
N MET A 151 -9.48 -8.17 1.90
CA MET A 151 -10.72 -8.77 2.43
C MET A 151 -11.80 -7.73 2.70
N GLN A 152 -13.05 -8.10 2.47
CA GLN A 152 -14.21 -7.34 2.95
C GLN A 152 -14.30 -7.53 4.48
N ALA A 153 -14.06 -6.47 5.26
CA ALA A 153 -14.05 -6.51 6.71
C ALA A 153 -15.38 -6.05 7.35
N GLY A 154 -16.25 -5.43 6.55
CA GLY A 154 -17.58 -4.98 6.95
C GLY A 154 -18.20 -4.11 5.84
N PRO A 155 -19.45 -3.63 5.99
CA PRO A 155 -20.08 -2.77 5.00
C PRO A 155 -19.22 -1.53 4.72
N GLY A 156 -18.84 -1.31 3.46
CA GLY A 156 -18.00 -0.18 3.07
C GLY A 156 -16.56 -0.25 3.60
N LEU A 157 -16.10 -1.36 4.17
CA LEU A 157 -14.74 -1.47 4.71
C LEU A 157 -13.99 -2.65 4.08
N VAL A 158 -12.91 -2.33 3.38
CA VAL A 158 -11.97 -3.30 2.81
C VAL A 158 -10.62 -3.16 3.48
N VAL A 159 -10.14 -4.23 4.11
CA VAL A 159 -8.83 -4.25 4.72
C VAL A 159 -7.85 -4.93 3.79
N ILE A 160 -6.70 -4.29 3.56
CA ILE A 160 -5.56 -4.91 2.90
C ILE A 160 -4.42 -5.02 3.91
N THR A 161 -3.81 -6.18 4.05
CA THR A 161 -2.59 -6.36 4.88
C THR A 161 -1.46 -6.88 4.02
N THR A 162 -0.38 -6.12 3.91
CA THR A 162 0.81 -6.51 3.14
C THR A 162 1.94 -6.97 4.06
N ARG A 163 2.72 -7.93 3.59
CA ARG A 163 4.05 -8.24 4.13
C ARG A 163 5.05 -8.08 3.01
N TYR A 164 6.14 -7.39 3.30
CA TYR A 164 7.15 -7.08 2.30
C TYR A 164 8.55 -7.18 2.88
N ARG A 165 9.51 -7.22 1.97
CA ARG A 165 10.91 -6.98 2.25
C ARG A 165 11.41 -5.85 1.36
N ALA A 166 12.46 -5.18 1.78
CA ALA A 166 13.20 -4.24 0.94
C ALA A 166 14.69 -4.44 1.16
N GLU A 167 15.47 -4.30 0.10
CA GLU A 167 16.92 -4.28 0.15
C GLU A 167 17.36 -2.86 0.43
N LEU A 168 18.32 -2.69 1.34
CA LEU A 168 18.85 -1.39 1.72
C LEU A 168 20.17 -1.10 0.98
N GLU A 169 20.54 0.18 0.90
CA GLU A 169 21.76 0.64 0.20
C GLU A 169 23.06 0.09 0.82
N ASN A 170 23.05 -0.30 2.09
CA ASN A 170 24.16 -0.98 2.75
C ASN A 170 24.18 -2.52 2.52
N GLY A 171 23.28 -3.05 1.69
CA GLY A 171 23.16 -4.48 1.37
C GLY A 171 22.39 -5.31 2.41
N SER A 172 21.89 -4.70 3.49
CA SER A 172 21.03 -5.41 4.46
C SER A 172 19.57 -5.47 4.01
N THR A 173 18.79 -6.32 4.66
CA THR A 173 17.36 -6.52 4.34
C THR A 173 16.47 -5.97 5.44
N LEU A 174 15.48 -5.21 5.02
CA LEU A 174 14.36 -4.73 5.81
C LEU A 174 13.16 -5.66 5.62
N TYR A 175 12.43 -5.92 6.70
CA TYR A 175 11.17 -6.65 6.70
C TYR A 175 10.08 -5.73 7.23
N GLY A 176 8.89 -5.79 6.68
CA GLY A 176 7.82 -4.97 7.18
C GLY A 176 6.43 -5.50 6.87
N SER A 177 5.47 -4.86 7.54
CA SER A 177 4.06 -5.10 7.33
C SER A 177 3.30 -3.80 7.39
N THR A 178 2.15 -3.78 6.74
CA THR A 178 1.27 -2.61 6.77
C THR A 178 -0.17 -3.06 6.63
N SER A 179 -1.04 -2.46 7.44
CA SER A 179 -2.48 -2.67 7.42
C SER A 179 -3.19 -1.43 6.88
N TYR A 180 -4.12 -1.64 5.96
CA TYR A 180 -4.83 -0.60 5.21
C TYR A 180 -6.35 -0.77 5.36
N PRO A 181 -6.99 -0.06 6.29
CA PRO A 181 -8.44 -0.06 6.42
C PRO A 181 -9.07 0.93 5.42
N HIS A 182 -9.29 0.51 4.18
CA HIS A 182 -9.92 1.34 3.15
C HIS A 182 -11.42 1.44 3.42
N TYR A 183 -11.87 2.64 3.72
CA TYR A 183 -13.29 2.95 3.81
C TYR A 183 -13.81 3.43 2.46
N LEU A 184 -14.93 2.84 2.04
CA LEU A 184 -15.61 3.01 0.77
C LEU A 184 -17.02 3.55 1.06
N PRO A 185 -17.17 4.86 1.33
CA PRO A 185 -18.46 5.43 1.76
C PRO A 185 -19.55 5.27 0.70
N GLU A 186 -19.15 5.19 -0.57
CA GLU A 186 -20.03 5.00 -1.72
C GLU A 186 -19.75 3.65 -2.39
N GLN A 187 -19.56 2.59 -1.60
CA GLN A 187 -19.25 1.25 -2.12
C GLN A 187 -20.27 0.83 -3.19
N THR A 188 -19.79 0.57 -4.41
CA THR A 188 -20.62 0.19 -5.56
C THR A 188 -20.71 -1.32 -5.74
N VAL A 189 -19.70 -2.06 -5.28
CA VAL A 189 -19.66 -3.52 -5.31
C VAL A 189 -18.84 -4.07 -4.14
N GLU A 190 -19.30 -5.18 -3.57
CA GLU A 190 -18.55 -5.91 -2.55
C GLU A 190 -17.36 -6.64 -3.14
N VAL A 191 -16.25 -6.64 -2.40
CA VAL A 191 -15.10 -7.46 -2.77
C VAL A 191 -15.33 -8.89 -2.25
N PRO A 192 -14.97 -9.94 -2.99
CA PRO A 192 -15.00 -11.31 -2.49
C PRO A 192 -14.29 -11.47 -1.13
N SER A 193 -14.71 -12.47 -0.34
CA SER A 193 -14.28 -12.63 1.05
C SER A 193 -12.77 -12.50 1.25
N TYR A 194 -11.98 -13.11 0.36
CA TYR A 194 -10.53 -12.98 0.35
C TYR A 194 -9.98 -12.94 -1.08
N GLN A 195 -9.01 -12.07 -1.31
CA GLN A 195 -8.29 -11.90 -2.57
C GLN A 195 -6.83 -11.54 -2.29
N ILE A 196 -5.98 -11.67 -3.30
CA ILE A 196 -4.59 -11.25 -3.21
C ILE A 196 -4.43 -9.96 -4.00
N LEU A 197 -3.95 -8.90 -3.35
CA LEU A 197 -3.33 -7.77 -4.04
C LEU A 197 -1.86 -8.14 -4.30
N ARG A 198 -1.50 -8.40 -5.55
CA ARG A 198 -0.12 -8.62 -5.96
C ARG A 198 0.49 -7.30 -6.41
N VAL A 199 1.61 -6.94 -5.79
CA VAL A 199 2.52 -5.92 -6.32
C VAL A 199 3.58 -6.62 -7.16
N GLU A 200 3.46 -6.51 -8.48
CA GLU A 200 4.26 -7.24 -9.46
C GLU A 200 5.64 -6.60 -9.65
N SER A 201 5.71 -5.27 -9.65
CA SER A 201 6.96 -4.52 -9.75
C SER A 201 6.88 -3.19 -9.01
N VAL A 202 8.03 -2.75 -8.50
CA VAL A 202 8.24 -1.41 -7.93
C VAL A 202 9.53 -0.85 -8.54
N GLU A 203 9.39 0.18 -9.34
CA GLU A 203 10.50 0.90 -9.97
C GLU A 203 10.52 2.32 -9.39
N GLN A 204 11.62 2.68 -8.74
CA GLN A 204 11.75 4.00 -8.12
C GLN A 204 13.11 4.63 -8.43
N GLU A 205 13.07 5.93 -8.70
CA GLU A 205 14.25 6.76 -8.91
C GLU A 205 14.10 8.02 -8.05
N LEU A 206 15.06 8.26 -7.15
CA LEU A 206 15.09 9.44 -6.30
C LEU A 206 16.31 10.31 -6.64
N ILE A 207 16.08 11.44 -7.31
CA ILE A 207 17.12 12.40 -7.68
C ILE A 207 16.92 13.68 -6.87
N GLY A 208 17.85 13.98 -5.95
CA GLY A 208 17.76 15.15 -5.09
C GLY A 208 16.53 15.08 -4.17
N ASN A 209 15.51 15.89 -4.47
CA ASN A 209 14.22 15.89 -3.78
C ASN A 209 13.05 15.43 -4.65
N ARG A 210 13.31 14.82 -5.82
CA ARG A 210 12.28 14.34 -6.74
C ARG A 210 12.25 12.82 -6.78
N LEU A 211 11.11 12.23 -6.43
CA LEU A 211 10.85 10.80 -6.52
C LEU A 211 9.98 10.51 -7.74
N ARG A 212 10.48 9.64 -8.62
CA ARG A 212 9.68 8.96 -9.64
C ARG A 212 9.40 7.54 -9.17
N SER A 213 8.16 7.10 -9.33
CA SER A 213 7.71 5.77 -8.95
C SER A 213 6.83 5.21 -10.05
N ARG A 214 7.05 3.95 -10.41
CA ARG A 214 6.16 3.16 -11.25
C ARG A 214 5.92 1.84 -10.55
N VAL A 215 4.65 1.48 -10.37
CA VAL A 215 4.24 0.27 -9.68
C VAL A 215 3.25 -0.47 -10.56
N THR A 216 3.41 -1.78 -10.69
CA THR A 216 2.44 -2.64 -11.38
C THR A 216 1.76 -3.54 -10.37
N THR A 217 0.44 -3.63 -10.44
CA THR A 217 -0.39 -4.34 -9.48
C THR A 217 -1.52 -5.12 -10.15
N SER A 218 -1.86 -6.25 -9.58
CA SER A 218 -3.01 -7.05 -9.98
C SER A 218 -3.77 -7.59 -8.77
N ILE A 219 -5.06 -7.85 -8.96
CA ILE A 219 -5.87 -8.60 -7.99
C ILE A 219 -5.99 -10.03 -8.50
N LEU A 220 -5.59 -10.99 -7.67
CA LEU A 220 -5.68 -12.41 -7.97
C LEU A 220 -6.72 -13.06 -7.05
N PRO A 221 -7.42 -14.11 -7.51
CA PRO A 221 -8.27 -14.89 -6.63
C PRO A 221 -7.39 -15.54 -5.55
N LEU A 222 -7.80 -15.40 -4.28
CA LEU A 222 -7.32 -16.33 -3.28
C LEU A 222 -8.15 -17.59 -3.45
N ALA A 223 -7.55 -18.68 -3.93
CA ALA A 223 -8.25 -19.95 -3.93
C ALA A 223 -8.70 -20.19 -2.47
N PRO A 224 -10.00 -20.39 -2.20
CA PRO A 224 -10.40 -20.84 -0.88
C PRO A 224 -9.60 -22.11 -0.59
N PRO A 225 -9.10 -22.32 0.64
CA PRO A 225 -8.54 -23.61 0.99
C PRO A 225 -9.58 -24.63 0.53
N THR A 226 -9.20 -25.49 -0.41
CA THR A 226 -10.06 -26.58 -0.84
C THR A 226 -10.52 -27.23 0.42
N THR A 227 -11.83 -27.31 0.63
CA THR A 227 -12.41 -28.20 1.62
C THR A 227 -11.94 -29.60 1.27
N GLU A 228 -10.74 -29.99 1.69
CA GLU A 228 -10.62 -31.22 2.45
C GLU A 228 -11.65 -31.02 3.54
N THR A 229 -12.81 -31.65 3.35
CA THR A 229 -13.87 -31.69 4.34
C THR A 229 -13.21 -31.99 5.68
N ALA A 230 -13.69 -31.38 6.76
CA ALA A 230 -13.18 -31.66 8.11
C ALA A 230 -13.15 -33.17 8.43
N GLU A 231 -13.89 -33.98 7.67
CA GLU A 231 -13.83 -35.45 7.63
C GLU A 231 -12.45 -36.00 7.18
N GLY A 232 -11.79 -35.44 6.16
CA GLY A 232 -10.47 -35.91 5.70
C GLY A 232 -9.31 -35.59 6.66
N ALA A 233 -9.43 -34.51 7.44
CA ALA A 233 -8.47 -34.18 8.50
C ALA A 233 -8.67 -35.06 9.74
N ALA A 234 -9.92 -35.42 10.05
CA ALA A 234 -10.25 -36.33 11.15
C ALA A 234 -9.81 -37.78 10.86
N GLU A 235 -9.96 -38.27 9.63
CA GLU A 235 -9.53 -39.63 9.24
C GLU A 235 -8.01 -39.82 9.32
N ARG A 236 -7.20 -38.79 9.01
CA ARG A 236 -5.74 -38.88 9.15
C ARG A 236 -5.26 -38.88 10.59
N LEU A 237 -6.01 -38.27 11.52
CA LEU A 237 -5.70 -38.31 12.95
C LEU A 237 -6.05 -39.65 13.60
N VAL A 238 -7.07 -40.36 13.08
CA VAL A 238 -7.42 -41.71 13.55
C VAL A 238 -6.49 -42.78 12.96
N ALA A 239 -5.98 -42.60 11.73
CA ALA A 239 -5.05 -43.54 11.10
C ALA A 239 -3.61 -43.49 11.68
N LEU A 240 -3.31 -42.52 12.54
CA LEU A 240 -2.01 -42.34 13.20
C LEU A 240 -2.05 -42.62 14.71
N GLY A 241 -3.19 -43.03 15.26
CA GLY A 241 -3.36 -43.51 16.65
C GLY A 241 -3.60 -45.01 16.71
#